data_AF-A0A839QEF0-F1
#
_entry.id   AF-A0A839QEF0-F1
#
_cell.length_a   1.000
_cell.length_b   1.000
_cell.length_c   1.000
_cell.angle_alpha   90.00
_cell.angle_beta   90.00
_cell.angle_gamma   90.00
#
_symmetry.space_group_name_H-M   'P 1'
#
loop_
_entity.id
_entity.type
_entity.pdbx_description
1 polymer ?
#
loop_
_entity_poly.entity_id
_entity_poly.type
_entity_poly.pdbx_seq_one_letter_code
_entity_poly.pdbx_strand_id
1 'polypeptide(L)' 'MPLTRLAELAGVSIVNLSVLKNDRAKAIRFSTLVAVCEALECQIGELLALEEERESHR' A
#
# COMPACT_ATOMS: atom_id res chain seq x y z
N MET A 1 -2.33 -7.29 11.24
CA MET A 1 -3.77 -6.90 11.17
C MET A 1 -4.43 -7.63 9.99
N PRO A 2 -5.67 -8.16 10.12
CA PRO A 2 -6.43 -8.68 8.98
C PRO A 2 -6.74 -7.61 7.92
N LEU A 3 -6.78 -7.97 6.64
CA LEU A 3 -7.03 -7.01 5.55
C LEU A 3 -8.42 -6.38 5.62
N THR A 4 -9.42 -7.14 6.11
CA THR A 4 -10.77 -6.65 6.40
C THR A 4 -10.76 -5.52 7.42
N ARG A 5 -9.97 -5.66 8.49
CA ARG A 5 -9.86 -4.63 9.52
C ARG A 5 -9.10 -3.39 9.01
N LEU A 6 -8.08 -3.58 8.18
CA LEU A 6 -7.39 -2.44 7.56
C LEU A 6 -8.31 -1.67 6.60
N ALA A 7 -9.17 -2.39 5.86
CA ALA A 7 -10.17 -1.79 4.97
C ALA A 7 -11.14 -0.87 5.74
N GLU A 8 -11.63 -1.35 6.88
CA GLU A 8 -12.51 -0.58 7.77
C GLU A 8 -11.81 0.66 8.32
N LEU A 9 -10.56 0.52 8.82
CA LEU A 9 -9.82 1.64 9.42
C LEU A 9 -9.42 2.69 8.39
N ALA A 10 -8.96 2.29 7.21
CA ALA A 10 -8.50 3.21 6.17
C ALA A 10 -9.63 3.77 5.30
N GLY A 11 -10.87 3.29 5.46
CA GLY A 11 -12.01 3.71 4.63
C GLY A 11 -11.87 3.30 3.16
N VAL A 12 -11.23 2.15 2.90
CA VAL A 12 -10.93 1.66 1.55
C VAL A 12 -11.56 0.29 1.36
N SER A 13 -12.02 -0.05 0.14
CA SER A 13 -12.55 -1.39 -0.10
C SER A 13 -11.47 -2.47 0.07
N ILE A 14 -11.89 -3.65 0.55
CA ILE A 14 -11.02 -4.84 0.63
C ILE A 14 -10.44 -5.19 -0.74
N VAL A 15 -11.22 -4.98 -1.82
CA VAL A 15 -10.78 -5.22 -3.20
C VAL A 15 -9.59 -4.32 -3.56
N ASN A 16 -9.67 -3.02 -3.26
CA ASN A 16 -8.57 -2.09 -3.55
C ASN A 16 -7.32 -2.42 -2.73
N LEU A 17 -7.47 -2.72 -1.43
CA LEU A 17 -6.35 -3.15 -0.60
C LEU A 17 -5.75 -4.48 -1.06
N SER A 18 -6.55 -5.40 -1.59
CA SER A 18 -6.06 -6.65 -2.17
C SER A 18 -5.25 -6.40 -3.44
N VAL A 19 -5.68 -5.45 -4.29
CA VAL A 19 -4.91 -5.06 -5.48
C VAL A 19 -3.57 -4.43 -5.10
N LEU A 20 -3.56 -3.57 -4.08
CA LEU A 20 -2.34 -2.95 -3.53
C LEU A 20 -1.39 -3.99 -2.92
N LYS A 21 -1.90 -4.85 -2.02
CA LYS A 21 -1.10 -5.88 -1.32
C LYS A 21 -0.38 -6.85 -2.26
N ASN A 22 -0.95 -7.10 -3.44
CA ASN A 22 -0.42 -8.06 -4.40
C ASN A 22 0.35 -7.38 -5.55
N ASP A 23 0.78 -6.12 -5.39
CA ASP A 23 1.54 -5.36 -6.40
C ASP A 23 0.87 -5.29 -7.79
N ARG A 24 -0.47 -5.30 -7.82
CA ARG A 24 -1.25 -5.18 -9.08
C ARG A 24 -1.81 -3.78 -9.30
N ALA A 25 -1.58 -2.86 -8.37
CA ALA A 25 -2.05 -1.49 -8.50
C ALA A 25 -1.20 -0.72 -9.51
N LYS A 26 -1.85 -0.09 -10.49
CA LYS A 26 -1.18 0.81 -11.45
C LYS A 26 -1.02 2.23 -10.90
N ALA A 27 -1.89 2.61 -9.97
CA ALA A 27 -1.93 3.91 -9.33
C ALA A 27 -2.64 3.81 -7.99
N ILE A 28 -2.32 4.74 -7.08
CA ILE A 28 -3.01 4.93 -5.81
C ILE A 28 -3.30 6.42 -5.63
N ARG A 29 -4.48 6.78 -5.08
CA ARG A 29 -4.73 8.16 -4.68
C ARG A 29 -3.91 8.48 -3.44
N PHE A 30 -3.33 9.67 -3.39
CA PHE A 30 -2.54 10.09 -2.23
C PHE A 30 -3.35 10.04 -0.92
N SER A 31 -4.64 10.40 -0.94
CA SER A 31 -5.52 10.29 0.23
C SER A 31 -5.69 8.85 0.72
N THR A 32 -5.75 7.88 -0.20
CA THR A 32 -5.81 6.46 0.15
C THR A 32 -4.49 5.99 0.76
N LEU A 33 -3.35 6.45 0.21
CA LEU A 33 -2.03 6.16 0.76
C LEU A 33 -1.89 6.69 2.20
N VAL A 34 -2.28 7.96 2.43
CA VAL A 34 -2.26 8.59 3.75
C VAL A 34 -3.14 7.83 4.75
N ALA A 35 -4.38 7.49 4.39
CA ALA A 35 -5.30 6.77 5.27
C ALA A 35 -4.75 5.36 5.66
N VAL A 36 -4.07 4.70 4.72
CA VAL A 36 -3.40 3.41 5.01
C VAL A 36 -2.20 3.61 5.95
N CYS A 37 -1.40 4.67 5.75
CA CYS A 37 -0.29 5.00 6.65
C CYS A 37 -0.77 5.31 8.07
N GLU A 38 -1.83 6.11 8.21
CA GLU A 38 -2.44 6.44 9.50
C GLU A 38 -2.98 5.18 10.21
N ALA A 39 -3.66 4.29 9.49
CA ALA A 39 -4.19 3.05 10.04
C ALA A 39 -3.11 2.03 10.44
N LEU A 40 -1.94 2.09 9.81
CA LEU A 40 -0.79 1.23 10.08
C LEU A 40 0.25 1.89 11.01
N GLU A 41 0.05 3.15 11.40
CA GLU A 41 0.98 3.94 12.19
C GLU A 41 2.39 4.00 11.57
N CYS A 42 2.48 4.15 10.25
CA CYS A 42 3.75 4.19 9.51
C CYS A 42 3.92 5.43 8.64
N GLN A 43 5.13 5.66 8.14
CA GLN A 43 5.45 6.70 7.17
C GLN A 43 5.32 6.19 5.73
N ILE A 44 5.06 7.11 4.80
CA ILE A 44 4.95 6.78 3.36
C ILE A 44 6.21 6.10 2.82
N GLY A 45 7.40 6.55 3.23
CA GLY A 45 8.67 5.99 2.79
C GLY A 45 8.91 4.55 3.26
N GLU A 46 8.13 4.06 4.23
CA GLU A 46 8.18 2.66 4.67
C GLU A 46 7.30 1.75 3.80
N LEU A 47 6.32 2.31 3.08
CA LEU A 47 5.40 1.58 2.19
C LEU A 47 5.83 1.64 0.72
N LEU A 48 6.43 2.73 0.29
CA LEU A 48 6.82 2.95 -1.10
C LEU A 48 8.35 2.95 -1.21
N ALA A 49 8.85 1.99 -1.98
CA ALA A 49 10.20 2.01 -2.51
C ALA A 49 10.10 2.03 -4.04
N LEU A 50 11.02 2.74 -4.68
CA LEU A 50 11.33 2.42 -6.07
C LEU A 50 12.06 1.07 -6.00
N GLU A 51 11.57 0.07 -6.74
CA GLU A 51 12.46 -1.03 -7.09
C GLU A 51 13.64 -0.37 -7.81
N GLU A 52 14.80 -0.35 -7.14
CA GLU A 52 16.04 -0.21 -7.87
C GLU A 52 15.95 -1.26 -8.97
N GLU A 53 16.04 -0.84 -10.24
CA GLU A 53 16.29 -1.79 -11.32
C GLU A 53 17.41 -2.66 -10.81
N ARG A 54 17.11 -3.92 -10.43
CA ARG A 54 18.12 -4.88 -10.06
C ARG A 54 19.21 -4.69 -11.08
N GLU A 55 20.39 -4.27 -10.64
CA GLU A 55 21.59 -4.39 -11.45
C GLU A 55 21.47 -5.75 -12.11
N SER A 56 21.32 -5.76 -13.43
CA SER A 56 21.29 -6.99 -14.23
C SER A 56 22.70 -7.61 -14.28
N HIS A 57 23.39 -7.56 -13.14
CA HIS A 57 24.71 -8.08 -12.84
C HIS A 57 24.63 -8.96 -11.58
N ARG A 58 23.81 -10.01 -11.66
CA ARG A 58 24.22 -11.37 -11.28
C ARG A 58 23.22 -12.41 -11.73
#